data_AF-A0A150IXZ6-F1
#
_entry.id   AF-A0A150IXZ6-F1
#
_cell.length_a   1.000
_cell.length_b   1.000
_cell.length_c   1.000
_cell.angle_alpha   90.00
_cell.angle_beta   90.00
_cell.angle_gamma   90.00
#
_symmetry.space_group_name_H-M   'P 1'
#
loop_
_entity.id
_entity.type
_entity.pdbx_description
1 polymer ?
#
loop_
_entity_poly.entity_id
_entity_poly.type
_entity_poly.pdbx_seq_one_letter_code
_entity_poly.pdbx_strand_id
1 'polypeptide(L)'
;MTIEQLKGLPAYGPMYIPFAPEGVSHFSEGFVLKINIDENNYWVANFRNGYGKLKFAKLYEETNLLFAIAQGSIYEVDIEEKRLKNIYSSSAEEYIEYNNQVFIGDWSDIYCFNKNGLKWRTENIGIDGIILENITDNTLYGQIYDPMREKWNTVKINIDNGAKET
;
A
#
# COMPACT_ATOMS: atom_id res chain seq x y z
N MET A 1 11.74 -9.90 -12.87
CA MET A 1 10.49 -10.43 -12.27
C MET A 1 9.35 -9.49 -12.63
N THR A 2 8.11 -9.93 -12.79
CA THR A 2 6.99 -9.00 -13.09
C THR A 2 5.74 -9.34 -12.29
N ILE A 3 4.86 -8.35 -12.16
CA ILE A 3 3.54 -8.51 -11.53
C ILE A 3 2.43 -8.19 -12.52
N GLU A 4 1.35 -8.96 -12.47
CA GLU A 4 0.15 -8.78 -13.28
C GLU A 4 -1.07 -8.83 -12.37
N GLN A 5 -1.93 -7.81 -12.43
CA GLN A 5 -3.22 -7.86 -11.75
C GLN A 5 -4.19 -8.76 -12.51
N LEU A 6 -4.72 -9.78 -11.84
CA LEU A 6 -5.74 -10.65 -12.39
C LEU A 6 -7.15 -10.13 -12.09
N LYS A 7 -8.11 -10.50 -12.94
CA LYS A 7 -9.54 -10.20 -12.71
C LYS A 7 -10.16 -11.03 -11.58
N GLY A 8 -9.53 -12.15 -11.24
CA GLY A 8 -9.93 -13.07 -10.19
C GLY A 8 -8.97 -14.25 -10.10
N LEU A 9 -9.27 -15.20 -9.22
CA LEU A 9 -8.46 -16.40 -9.05
C LEU A 9 -8.50 -17.27 -10.32
N PRO A 10 -7.35 -17.73 -10.84
CA PRO A 10 -7.34 -18.56 -12.02
C PRO A 10 -7.91 -19.96 -11.71
N ALA A 11 -8.69 -20.50 -12.65
CA ALA A 11 -9.27 -21.84 -12.53
C ALA A 11 -8.23 -22.97 -12.64
N TYR A 12 -7.06 -22.68 -13.21
CA TYR A 12 -5.98 -23.63 -13.46
C TYR A 12 -4.62 -23.03 -13.08
N GLY A 13 -3.65 -23.89 -12.79
CA GLY A 13 -2.29 -23.50 -12.42
C GLY A 13 -1.99 -23.73 -10.93
N PRO A 14 -0.94 -23.09 -10.40
CA PRO A 14 -0.55 -23.24 -9.00
C PRO A 14 -1.64 -22.69 -8.08
N MET A 15 -1.78 -23.32 -6.91
CA MET A 15 -2.66 -22.82 -5.85
C MET A 15 -2.20 -21.42 -5.40
N TYR A 16 -3.16 -20.52 -5.20
CA TYR A 16 -2.86 -19.19 -4.70
C TYR A 16 -2.36 -19.23 -3.25
N ILE A 17 -1.59 -18.22 -2.88
CA ILE A 17 -1.16 -17.96 -1.51
C ILE A 17 -2.01 -16.82 -0.94
N PRO A 18 -2.82 -17.07 0.09
CA PRO A 18 -3.63 -16.03 0.71
C PRO A 18 -2.79 -15.14 1.63
N PHE A 19 -2.99 -13.84 1.53
CA PHE A 19 -2.48 -12.84 2.48
C PHE A 19 -3.66 -12.16 3.15
N ALA A 20 -3.83 -12.43 4.44
CA ALA A 20 -4.88 -11.87 5.28
C ALA A 20 -4.34 -11.62 6.70
N PRO A 21 -4.99 -10.74 7.49
CA PRO A 21 -4.69 -10.61 8.91
C PRO A 21 -4.87 -11.94 9.65
N GLU A 22 -4.16 -12.11 10.76
CA GLU A 22 -4.28 -13.30 11.61
C GLU A 22 -5.71 -13.47 12.13
N GLY A 23 -6.16 -14.73 12.25
CA GLY A 23 -7.48 -15.06 12.78
C GLY A 23 -8.65 -14.83 11.82
N VAL A 24 -8.38 -14.45 10.55
CA VAL A 24 -9.43 -14.20 9.57
C VAL A 24 -9.42 -15.24 8.45
N SER A 25 -10.61 -15.62 7.97
CA SER A 25 -10.77 -16.63 6.92
C SER A 25 -10.07 -16.25 5.61
N HIS A 26 -9.48 -17.25 4.96
CA HIS A 26 -8.74 -17.12 3.70
C HIS A 26 -9.58 -17.48 2.45
N PHE A 27 -10.87 -17.75 2.61
CA PHE A 27 -11.71 -18.35 1.58
C PHE A 27 -12.42 -17.35 0.64
N SER A 28 -12.10 -16.06 0.73
CA SER A 28 -12.64 -15.04 -0.18
C SER A 28 -11.60 -14.60 -1.18
N GLU A 29 -12.00 -14.46 -2.43
CA GLU A 29 -11.24 -13.72 -3.44
C GLU A 29 -11.18 -12.24 -3.04
N GLY A 30 -10.02 -11.61 -3.24
CA GLY A 30 -9.79 -10.19 -2.98
C GLY A 30 -9.04 -9.52 -4.13
N PHE A 31 -7.87 -8.95 -3.85
CA PHE A 31 -6.98 -8.41 -4.87
C PHE A 31 -5.98 -9.49 -5.29
N VAL A 32 -6.08 -9.95 -6.52
CA VAL A 32 -5.31 -11.08 -7.03
C VAL A 32 -4.18 -10.60 -7.90
N LEU A 33 -2.95 -10.98 -7.56
CA LEU A 33 -1.74 -10.68 -8.33
C LEU A 33 -1.07 -11.98 -8.77
N LYS A 34 -0.73 -12.06 -10.05
CA LYS A 34 0.20 -13.06 -10.57
C LYS A 34 1.62 -12.50 -10.46
N ILE A 35 2.51 -13.25 -9.85
CA ILE A 35 3.92 -12.90 -9.69
C ILE A 35 4.74 -13.82 -10.60
N ASN A 36 5.27 -13.28 -11.69
CA ASN A 36 6.10 -14.02 -12.64
C ASN A 36 7.57 -13.92 -12.20
N ILE A 37 8.15 -15.03 -11.74
CA ILE A 37 9.55 -15.13 -11.31
C ILE A 37 10.45 -15.16 -12.55
N ASP A 38 10.10 -16.01 -13.51
CA ASP A 38 10.73 -16.14 -14.83
C ASP A 38 9.68 -16.58 -15.89
N GLU A 39 10.12 -16.92 -17.11
CA GLU A 39 9.23 -17.31 -18.22
C GLU A 39 8.33 -18.51 -17.91
N ASN A 40 8.75 -19.42 -17.03
CA ASN A 40 8.06 -20.68 -16.75
C ASN A 40 7.56 -20.78 -15.30
N ASN A 41 8.04 -19.92 -14.41
CA ASN A 41 7.71 -19.96 -12.99
C ASN A 41 6.89 -18.74 -12.56
N TYR A 42 5.71 -19.00 -12.01
CA TYR A 42 4.86 -17.99 -11.40
C TYR A 42 4.13 -18.55 -10.19
N TRP A 43 3.61 -17.64 -9.36
CA TRP A 43 2.63 -17.96 -8.33
C TRP A 43 1.59 -16.85 -8.24
N VAL A 44 0.51 -17.12 -7.51
CA VAL A 44 -0.63 -16.21 -7.40
C VAL A 44 -0.79 -15.80 -5.95
N ALA A 45 -0.78 -14.50 -5.69
CA ALA A 45 -1.08 -13.91 -4.40
C ALA A 45 -2.55 -13.48 -4.37
N ASN A 46 -3.26 -13.78 -3.28
CA ASN A 46 -4.62 -13.31 -3.04
C ASN A 46 -4.63 -12.47 -1.76
N PHE A 47 -4.74 -11.15 -1.92
CA PHE A 47 -4.76 -10.21 -0.81
C PHE A 47 -6.20 -9.94 -0.38
N ARG A 48 -6.48 -10.07 0.92
CA ARG A 48 -7.78 -9.71 1.47
C ARG A 48 -8.04 -8.21 1.30
N ASN A 49 -9.28 -7.87 0.94
CA ASN A 49 -9.69 -6.48 0.83
C ASN A 49 -9.77 -5.80 2.21
N GLY A 50 -9.43 -4.51 2.26
CA GLY A 50 -9.72 -3.61 3.37
C GLY A 50 -11.08 -2.93 3.23
N TYR A 51 -11.15 -1.69 3.71
CA TYR A 51 -12.36 -0.87 3.77
C TYR A 51 -12.43 0.21 2.67
N GLY A 52 -11.35 0.40 1.91
CA GLY A 52 -11.24 1.43 0.87
C GLY A 52 -11.56 0.91 -0.54
N LYS A 53 -11.29 1.73 -1.55
CA LYS A 53 -11.42 1.34 -2.97
C LYS A 53 -10.09 1.17 -3.68
N LEU A 54 -9.01 1.68 -3.08
CA LEU A 54 -7.70 1.73 -3.70
C LEU A 54 -7.14 0.33 -3.93
N LYS A 55 -6.76 0.06 -5.18
CA LYS A 55 -5.96 -1.11 -5.57
C LYS A 55 -4.66 -0.64 -6.20
N PHE A 56 -3.54 -1.15 -5.72
CA PHE A 56 -2.22 -0.78 -6.19
C PHE A 56 -1.23 -1.90 -5.92
N ALA A 57 -0.19 -2.03 -6.73
CA ALA A 57 0.91 -2.94 -6.42
C ALA A 57 2.21 -2.41 -7.00
N LYS A 58 3.30 -2.56 -6.24
CA LYS A 58 4.65 -2.20 -6.66
C LYS A 58 5.65 -3.25 -6.22
N LEU A 59 6.42 -3.74 -7.17
CA LEU A 59 7.52 -4.67 -6.95
C LEU A 59 8.85 -3.90 -6.91
N TYR A 60 9.64 -4.17 -5.89
CA TYR A 60 11.05 -3.77 -5.79
C TYR A 60 11.90 -5.03 -5.99
N GLU A 61 12.32 -5.27 -7.23
CA GLU A 61 13.02 -6.49 -7.63
C GLU A 61 14.35 -6.66 -6.89
N GLU A 62 15.05 -5.56 -6.59
CA GLU A 62 16.35 -5.56 -5.94
C GLU A 62 16.32 -6.06 -4.49
N THR A 63 15.14 -6.10 -3.87
CA THR A 63 14.94 -6.53 -2.47
C THR A 63 13.87 -7.61 -2.34
N ASN A 64 13.39 -8.18 -3.45
CA ASN A 64 12.30 -9.17 -3.48
C ASN A 64 11.05 -8.69 -2.71
N LEU A 65 10.81 -7.37 -2.68
CA LEU A 65 9.76 -6.77 -1.86
C LEU A 65 8.57 -6.38 -2.72
N LEU A 66 7.40 -6.90 -2.37
CA LEU A 66 6.13 -6.47 -2.97
C LEU A 66 5.33 -5.65 -1.96
N PHE A 67 4.97 -4.45 -2.38
CA PHE A 67 3.90 -3.69 -1.77
C PHE A 67 2.61 -3.86 -2.55
N ALA A 68 1.52 -4.14 -1.84
CA ALA A 68 0.20 -4.21 -2.43
C ALA A 68 -0.82 -3.47 -1.57
N ILE A 69 -1.73 -2.76 -2.21
CA ILE A 69 -2.92 -2.18 -1.58
C ILE A 69 -4.11 -2.94 -2.14
N ALA A 70 -4.85 -3.64 -1.28
CA ALA A 70 -6.04 -4.38 -1.64
C ALA A 70 -7.26 -3.71 -1.02
N GLN A 71 -7.93 -2.83 -1.78
CA GLN A 71 -9.08 -2.06 -1.31
C GLN A 71 -8.81 -1.40 0.05
N GLY A 72 -7.72 -0.65 0.13
CA GLY A 72 -7.30 0.05 1.34
C GLY A 72 -6.37 -0.73 2.27
N SER A 73 -6.35 -2.07 2.23
CA SER A 73 -5.39 -2.84 3.03
C SER A 73 -3.99 -2.80 2.45
N ILE A 74 -3.02 -2.27 3.21
CA ILE A 74 -1.61 -2.15 2.80
C ILE A 74 -0.82 -3.36 3.28
N TYR A 75 -0.24 -4.10 2.35
CA TYR A 75 0.57 -5.30 2.57
C TYR A 75 2.01 -5.08 2.16
N GLU A 76 2.93 -5.62 2.96
CA GLU A 76 4.33 -5.81 2.61
C GLU A 76 4.64 -7.32 2.59
N VAL A 77 5.11 -7.82 1.44
CA VAL A 77 5.34 -9.25 1.19
C VAL A 77 6.76 -9.47 0.69
N ASP A 78 7.41 -10.47 1.27
CA ASP A 78 8.63 -11.06 0.74
C ASP A 78 8.25 -12.05 -0.38
N ILE A 79 8.70 -11.78 -1.61
CA ILE A 79 8.35 -12.58 -2.77
C ILE A 79 9.14 -13.89 -2.83
N GLU A 80 10.38 -13.89 -2.34
CA GLU A 80 11.24 -15.07 -2.36
C GLU A 80 10.71 -16.11 -1.37
N GLU A 81 10.45 -15.67 -0.14
CA GLU A 81 9.88 -16.51 0.93
C GLU A 81 8.37 -16.70 0.79
N LYS A 82 7.72 -15.97 -0.14
CA LYS A 82 6.25 -15.94 -0.35
C LYS A 82 5.51 -15.65 0.96
N ARG A 83 6.06 -14.76 1.77
CA ARG A 83 5.67 -14.57 3.17
C ARG A 83 5.22 -13.14 3.42
N LEU A 84 4.11 -13.00 4.14
CA LEU A 84 3.68 -11.73 4.68
C LEU A 84 4.71 -11.20 5.69
N LYS A 85 5.22 -9.99 5.45
CA LYS A 85 6.07 -9.29 6.40
C LYS A 85 5.24 -8.42 7.33
N ASN A 86 4.29 -7.66 6.79
CA ASN A 86 3.47 -6.74 7.58
C ASN A 86 2.14 -6.37 6.88
N ILE A 87 1.19 -5.89 7.69
CA ILE A 87 -0.04 -5.22 7.28
C ILE A 87 -0.14 -3.91 8.06
N TYR A 88 -0.23 -2.76 7.37
CA TYR A 88 -0.07 -1.45 8.02
C TYR A 88 -1.38 -0.71 8.31
N SER A 89 -2.28 -0.69 7.34
CA SER A 89 -3.59 -0.03 7.41
C SER A 89 -4.59 -0.86 6.62
N SER A 90 -5.87 -0.62 6.86
CA SER A 90 -6.99 -1.21 6.11
C SER A 90 -7.81 -0.17 5.36
N SER A 91 -7.41 1.10 5.38
CA SER A 91 -8.19 2.25 4.92
C SER A 91 -7.42 3.19 4.00
N ALA A 92 -6.37 2.71 3.31
CA ALA A 92 -5.69 3.52 2.31
C ALA A 92 -6.66 3.99 1.20
N GLU A 93 -6.68 5.29 0.95
CA GLU A 93 -7.61 5.92 -0.01
C GLU A 93 -6.89 6.38 -1.29
N GLU A 94 -5.63 6.80 -1.16
CA GLU A 94 -4.87 7.39 -2.26
C GLU A 94 -3.37 7.13 -2.15
N TYR A 95 -2.65 7.37 -3.24
CA TYR A 95 -1.20 7.29 -3.26
C TYR A 95 -0.57 8.25 -4.26
N ILE A 96 0.69 8.61 -4.00
CA ILE A 96 1.58 9.28 -4.95
C ILE A 96 2.87 8.47 -5.06
N GLU A 97 3.31 8.19 -6.28
CA GLU A 97 4.64 7.65 -6.54
C GLU A 97 5.62 8.77 -6.88
N TYR A 98 6.78 8.80 -6.22
CA TYR A 98 7.82 9.77 -6.49
C TYR A 98 9.20 9.24 -6.09
N ASN A 99 10.21 9.40 -6.95
CA ASN A 99 11.59 8.96 -6.71
C ASN A 99 11.74 7.54 -6.13
N ASN A 100 11.02 6.58 -6.73
CA ASN A 100 10.97 5.18 -6.29
C ASN A 100 10.47 4.98 -4.85
N GLN A 101 9.66 5.91 -4.35
CA GLN A 101 8.93 5.83 -3.10
C GLN A 101 7.43 5.86 -3.38
N VAL A 102 6.64 5.32 -2.47
CA VAL A 102 5.18 5.36 -2.52
C VAL A 102 4.69 6.03 -1.25
N PHE A 103 3.99 7.15 -1.42
CA PHE A 103 3.32 7.87 -0.35
C PHE A 103 1.86 7.48 -0.35
N ILE A 104 1.31 7.11 0.80
CA ILE A 104 -0.07 6.62 0.91
C ILE A 104 -0.76 7.42 2.00
N GLY A 105 -1.92 7.99 1.69
CA GLY A 105 -2.83 8.60 2.66
C GLY A 105 -3.91 7.60 3.04
N ASP A 106 -4.13 7.42 4.34
CA ASP A 106 -5.34 6.78 4.86
C ASP A 106 -6.20 7.80 5.62
N TRP A 107 -7.12 7.35 6.49
CA TRP A 107 -8.00 8.24 7.22
C TRP A 107 -7.28 9.14 8.24
N SER A 108 -6.09 8.79 8.71
CA SER A 108 -5.39 9.48 9.80
C SER A 108 -3.89 9.67 9.62
N ASP A 109 -3.24 8.81 8.85
CA ASP A 109 -1.80 8.72 8.68
C ASP A 109 -1.38 8.84 7.20
N ILE A 110 -0.17 9.37 7.00
CA ILE A 110 0.58 9.25 5.76
C ILE A 110 1.71 8.27 5.98
N TYR A 111 1.85 7.33 5.05
CA TYR A 111 2.91 6.34 5.01
C TYR A 111 3.85 6.65 3.87
N CYS A 112 5.15 6.43 4.06
CA CYS A 112 6.12 6.39 2.99
C CYS A 112 6.79 5.03 2.93
N PHE A 113 6.74 4.39 1.76
CA PHE A 113 7.38 3.12 1.48
C PHE A 113 8.48 3.27 0.44
N ASN A 114 9.52 2.46 0.57
CA ASN A 114 10.57 2.32 -0.44
C ASN A 114 11.00 0.84 -0.54
N LYS A 115 12.04 0.57 -1.32
CA LYS A 115 12.59 -0.79 -1.49
C LYS A 115 12.97 -1.53 -0.20
N ASN A 116 13.19 -0.82 0.91
CA ASN A 116 13.57 -1.40 2.19
C ASN A 116 12.37 -1.66 3.13
N GLY A 117 11.15 -1.28 2.74
CA GLY A 117 9.99 -1.38 3.62
C GLY A 117 9.30 -0.04 3.88
N LEU A 118 8.56 0.03 4.99
CA LEU A 118 8.12 1.29 5.58
C LEU A 118 9.34 2.16 5.94
N LYS A 119 9.44 3.34 5.33
CA LYS A 119 10.47 4.35 5.63
C LYS A 119 10.07 5.18 6.85
N TRP A 120 8.85 5.68 6.85
CA TRP A 120 8.25 6.41 7.96
C TRP A 120 6.74 6.38 7.84
N ARG A 121 6.07 6.67 8.96
CA ARG A 121 4.64 6.93 9.06
C ARG A 121 4.46 8.17 9.91
N THR A 122 3.55 9.07 9.53
CA THR A 122 3.13 10.14 10.43
C THR A 122 2.34 9.56 11.62
N GLU A 123 2.13 10.34 12.67
CA GLU A 123 1.31 9.91 13.81
C GLU A 123 0.06 10.78 13.93
N ASN A 124 -1.09 10.25 13.48
CA ASN A 124 -2.43 10.84 13.62
C ASN A 124 -2.49 12.31 13.18
N ILE A 125 -2.09 12.59 11.94
CA ILE A 125 -2.10 13.96 11.42
C ILE A 125 -3.48 14.39 10.93
N GLY A 126 -4.34 13.43 10.58
CA GLY A 126 -5.74 13.63 10.21
C GLY A 126 -6.65 12.85 11.17
N ILE A 127 -7.90 13.29 11.27
CA ILE A 127 -8.91 12.60 12.09
C ILE A 127 -9.89 11.83 11.21
N ASP A 128 -10.21 12.34 10.02
CA ASP A 128 -11.28 11.80 9.18
C ASP A 128 -11.04 12.10 7.69
N GLY A 129 -9.81 11.83 7.24
CA GLY A 129 -9.45 11.92 5.83
C GLY A 129 -8.19 12.73 5.56
N ILE A 130 -7.47 12.25 4.56
CA ILE A 130 -6.28 12.86 3.98
C ILE A 130 -6.50 12.93 2.47
N ILE A 131 -5.98 14.01 1.87
CA ILE A 131 -5.84 14.18 0.42
C ILE A 131 -4.37 14.47 0.12
N LEU A 132 -3.72 13.71 -0.74
CA LEU A 132 -2.37 13.90 -1.25
C LEU A 132 -2.47 14.66 -2.57
N GLU A 133 -1.80 15.82 -2.65
CA GLU A 133 -1.93 16.70 -3.82
C GLU A 133 -0.73 16.56 -4.77
N ASN A 134 0.48 16.82 -4.27
CA ASN A 134 1.71 16.77 -5.07
C ASN A 134 2.97 16.71 -4.21
N ILE A 135 4.12 16.46 -4.85
CA ILE A 135 5.44 16.53 -4.24
C ILE A 135 6.32 17.48 -5.04
N THR A 136 6.91 18.48 -4.36
CA THR A 136 7.90 19.41 -4.94
C THR A 136 8.95 19.76 -3.90
N ASP A 137 10.20 19.90 -4.30
CA ASP A 137 11.30 20.36 -3.44
C ASP A 137 11.43 19.60 -2.11
N ASN A 138 11.27 18.28 -2.14
CA ASN A 138 11.35 17.39 -0.97
C ASN A 138 10.19 17.55 0.05
N THR A 139 9.12 18.23 -0.35
CA THR A 139 7.90 18.41 0.44
C THR A 139 6.72 17.76 -0.26
N LEU A 140 6.00 16.92 0.47
CA LEU A 140 4.68 16.44 0.10
C LEU A 140 3.62 17.45 0.58
N TYR A 141 2.76 17.85 -0.33
CA TYR A 141 1.63 18.74 -0.09
C TYR A 141 0.35 17.93 -0.11
N GLY A 142 -0.54 18.26 0.82
CA GLY A 142 -1.84 17.62 0.92
C GLY A 142 -2.79 18.42 1.78
N GLN A 143 -3.95 17.82 2.05
CA GLN A 143 -4.96 18.34 2.94
C GLN A 143 -5.36 17.30 3.98
N ILE A 144 -5.63 17.75 5.20
CA ILE A 144 -6.18 16.95 6.28
C ILE A 144 -7.53 17.53 6.69
N TYR A 145 -8.52 16.66 6.94
CA TYR A 145 -9.83 17.11 7.38
C TYR A 145 -9.85 17.35 8.89
N ASP A 146 -10.29 18.54 9.31
CA ASP A 146 -10.52 18.93 10.70
C ASP A 146 -12.04 18.87 10.97
N PRO A 147 -12.55 17.79 11.60
CA PRO A 147 -13.97 17.66 11.85
C PRO A 147 -14.50 18.66 12.89
N MET A 148 -13.64 19.22 13.76
CA MET A 148 -14.06 20.24 14.74
C MET A 148 -14.35 21.59 14.08
N ARG A 149 -13.78 21.83 12.91
CA ARG A 149 -13.96 23.06 12.12
C ARG A 149 -14.63 22.83 10.77
N GLU A 150 -15.03 21.58 10.48
CA GLU A 150 -15.64 21.14 9.22
C GLU A 150 -14.90 21.65 7.97
N LYS A 151 -13.58 21.55 7.97
CA LYS A 151 -12.76 22.06 6.86
C LYS A 151 -11.51 21.24 6.59
N TRP A 152 -11.08 21.28 5.33
CA TRP A 152 -9.76 20.82 4.92
C TRP A 152 -8.71 21.88 5.23
N ASN A 153 -7.58 21.46 5.81
CA ASN A 153 -6.44 22.33 6.06
C ASN A 153 -5.23 21.77 5.32
N THR A 154 -4.44 22.66 4.69
CA THR A 154 -3.18 22.28 4.05
C THR A 154 -2.21 21.68 5.07
N VAL A 155 -1.56 20.60 4.67
CA VAL A 155 -0.42 20.00 5.37
C VAL A 155 0.77 19.94 4.42
N LYS A 156 1.95 20.13 4.99
CA LYS A 156 3.24 19.96 4.32
C LYS A 156 4.05 18.95 5.11
N ILE A 157 4.55 17.92 4.43
CA ILE A 157 5.31 16.84 5.04
C ILE A 157 6.67 16.73 4.36
N ASN A 158 7.73 16.72 5.15
CA ASN A 158 9.07 16.44 4.65
C ASN A 158 9.17 14.97 4.20
N ILE A 159 9.50 14.72 2.94
CA ILE A 159 9.46 13.34 2.41
C ILE A 159 10.59 12.44 2.93
N ASP A 160 11.61 13.01 3.58
CA ASP A 160 12.73 12.24 4.12
C ASP A 160 12.43 11.59 5.46
N ASN A 161 11.64 12.23 6.30
CA ASN A 161 11.42 11.79 7.68
C ASN A 161 9.94 11.83 8.13
N GLY A 162 9.02 12.30 7.30
CA GLY A 162 7.60 12.38 7.64
C GLY A 162 7.26 13.51 8.62
N ALA A 163 8.20 14.40 8.91
CA ALA A 163 7.95 15.53 9.79
C ALA A 163 7.01 16.54 9.13
N LYS A 164 6.03 17.04 9.89
CA LYS A 164 5.20 18.15 9.46
C LYS A 164 6.02 19.44 9.42
N GLU A 165 5.95 20.13 8.29
CA GLU A 165 6.57 21.44 8.09
C GLU A 165 5.59 22.55 8.50
N THR A 166 6.11 23.60 9.15
CA THR A 166 5.34 24.76 9.63
C THR A 166 5.19 25.83 8.56
#